data_AF-A0A1J3EG83-F1
#
_entry.id   AF-A0A1J3EG83-F1
#
_cell.length_a   1.000
_cell.length_b   1.000
_cell.length_c   1.000
_cell.angle_alpha   90.00
_cell.angle_beta   90.00
_cell.angle_gamma   90.00
#
_symmetry.space_group_name_H-M   'P 1'
#
loop_
_entity.id
_entity.type
_entity.pdbx_description
1 polymer ?
#
loop_
_entity_poly.entity_id
_entity_poly.type
_entity_poly.pdbx_seq_one_letter_code
_entity_poly.pdbx_strand_id
1 'polypeptide(L)'
;AKFGKNTAGKYEYVDVKGGDSKKRFIVETNLPGEFEIARPTTRYLSLLAHLPRVFVGTPEDLKRLVRIMCFEIRRSMKRAEIHVPPWRRNGYMQAKWFGHYK
;
A
#
# COMPACT_ATOMS: atom_id res chain seq x y z
N ALA A 1 -2.46 8.30 13.45
CA ALA A 1 -3.81 8.11 12.89
C ALA A 1 -4.40 6.87 13.53
N LYS A 2 -5.63 6.91 14.05
CA LYS A 2 -6.32 5.69 14.48
C LYS A 2 -6.76 4.94 13.22
N PHE A 3 -5.89 4.09 12.67
CA PHE A 3 -6.36 2.97 11.85
C PHE A 3 -7.38 2.24 12.72
N GLY A 4 -8.53 1.82 12.19
CA GLY A 4 -9.63 1.24 12.99
C GLY A 4 -9.21 0.00 13.82
N LYS A 5 -10.12 -0.88 14.20
CA LYS A 5 -9.77 -2.19 14.81
C LYS A 5 -8.98 -3.13 13.87
N ASN A 6 -8.16 -2.60 12.96
CA ASN A 6 -7.30 -3.33 12.06
C ASN A 6 -5.93 -3.45 12.73
N THR A 7 -5.65 -4.61 13.31
CA THR A 7 -4.28 -4.97 13.65
C THR A 7 -3.51 -5.14 12.35
N ALA A 8 -2.41 -4.39 12.18
CA ALA A 8 -1.46 -4.71 11.14
C ALA A 8 -0.97 -6.16 11.39
N GLY A 9 -0.91 -6.98 10.35
CA GLY A 9 -0.16 -8.23 10.43
C GLY A 9 1.32 -7.97 10.70
N LYS A 10 2.13 -9.03 10.84
CA LYS A 10 3.58 -8.88 10.88
C LYS A 10 4.04 -8.40 9.50
N TYR A 11 4.62 -7.20 9.43
CA TYR A 11 5.10 -6.61 8.20
C TYR A 11 6.40 -5.86 8.46
N GLU A 12 7.36 -6.02 7.55
CA GLU A 12 8.71 -5.48 7.68
C GLU A 12 8.98 -4.55 6.49
N TYR A 13 9.57 -3.40 6.78
CA TYR A 13 10.00 -2.42 5.79
C TYR A 13 11.20 -1.66 6.34
N VAL A 14 11.98 -1.03 5.46
CA VAL A 14 13.13 -0.23 5.89
C VAL A 14 12.70 1.22 6.05
N ASP A 15 12.95 1.76 7.24
CA ASP A 15 12.67 3.14 7.62
C ASP A 15 13.97 3.90 7.78
N VAL A 16 14.24 4.84 6.86
CA VAL A 16 15.49 5.59 6.82
C VAL A 16 15.25 7.02 7.32
N LYS A 17 16.00 7.42 8.33
CA LYS A 17 16.09 8.83 8.75
C LYS A 17 17.32 9.46 8.11
N GLY A 18 17.12 10.52 7.31
CA GLY A 18 18.24 11.31 6.83
C GLY A 18 19.00 11.93 8.00
N GLY A 19 20.34 11.93 7.97
CA GLY A 19 21.18 12.39 9.09
C GLY A 19 20.83 13.81 9.55
N ASP A 20 21.02 14.81 8.67
CA ASP A 20 20.83 16.23 9.01
C ASP A 20 19.42 16.77 8.73
N SER A 21 18.62 16.02 7.98
CA SER A 21 17.26 16.42 7.63
C SER A 21 16.30 15.50 8.34
N LYS A 22 15.28 16.04 9.03
CA LYS A 22 14.14 15.28 9.60
C LYS A 22 13.31 14.54 8.52
N LYS A 23 13.85 14.35 7.32
CA LYS A 23 13.25 13.60 6.21
C LYS A 23 13.32 12.12 6.54
N ARG A 24 12.14 11.51 6.58
CA ARG A 24 11.92 10.08 6.74
C ARG A 24 11.62 9.49 5.37
N PHE A 25 12.24 8.37 5.05
CA PHE A 25 11.98 7.62 3.83
C PHE A 25 11.57 6.19 4.18
N ILE A 26 10.61 5.67 3.43
CA ILE A 26 10.22 4.27 3.47
C ILE A 26 10.77 3.61 2.23
N VAL A 27 11.44 2.48 2.42
CA VAL A 27 11.89 1.61 1.33
C VAL A 27 11.06 0.33 1.36
N GLU A 28 10.32 0.11 0.27
CA GLU A 28 9.61 -1.13 -0.01
C GLU A 28 10.29 -1.86 -1.16
N THR A 29 10.65 -3.13 -0.96
CA THR A 29 11.47 -3.90 -1.91
C THR A 29 10.65 -4.58 -3.01
N ASN A 30 9.35 -4.79 -2.78
CA ASN A 30 8.44 -5.34 -3.77
C ASN A 30 7.06 -4.68 -3.68
N LEU A 31 6.99 -3.40 -4.04
CA LEU A 31 5.75 -2.63 -3.96
C LEU A 31 4.61 -3.20 -4.84
N PRO A 32 4.84 -3.68 -6.08
CA PRO A 32 3.76 -4.25 -6.89
C PRO A 32 3.12 -5.49 -6.26
N GLY A 33 3.93 -6.36 -5.62
CA GLY A 33 3.43 -7.54 -4.91
C GLY A 33 2.43 -7.20 -3.80
N GLU A 34 2.57 -6.01 -3.21
CA GLU A 34 1.65 -5.49 -2.20
C GLU A 34 0.26 -5.13 -2.74
N PHE A 35 0.09 -5.07 -4.06
CA PHE A 35 -1.14 -4.68 -4.71
C PHE A 35 -1.70 -5.77 -5.64
N GLU A 36 -1.10 -6.95 -5.72
CA GLU A 36 -1.65 -8.04 -6.53
C GLU A 36 -3.04 -8.51 -6.02
N ILE A 37 -3.96 -8.73 -6.95
CA ILE A 37 -5.34 -9.15 -6.65
C ILE A 37 -5.78 -10.25 -7.61
N ALA A 38 -6.76 -11.05 -7.18
CA ALA A 38 -7.42 -12.01 -8.05
C ALA A 38 -8.29 -11.31 -9.11
N ARG A 39 -8.27 -11.85 -10.34
CA ARG A 39 -9.07 -11.38 -11.49
C ARG A 39 -8.97 -9.86 -11.72
N PRO A 40 -7.75 -9.31 -11.86
CA PRO A 40 -7.58 -7.89 -12.12
C PRO A 40 -8.10 -7.52 -13.51
N THR A 41 -8.66 -6.33 -13.64
CA THR A 41 -9.02 -5.77 -14.95
C THR A 41 -7.76 -5.33 -15.70
N THR A 42 -7.80 -5.26 -17.03
CA THR A 42 -6.67 -4.79 -17.85
C THR A 42 -6.19 -3.40 -17.44
N ARG A 43 -7.12 -2.49 -17.10
CA ARG A 43 -6.80 -1.16 -16.55
C ARG A 43 -6.02 -1.24 -15.23
N TYR A 44 -6.39 -2.17 -14.37
CA TYR A 44 -5.71 -2.36 -13.09
C TYR A 44 -4.30 -2.91 -13.31
N LEU A 45 -4.16 -3.90 -14.20
CA LEU A 45 -2.87 -4.45 -14.59
C LEU A 45 -1.94 -3.39 -15.19
N SER A 46 -2.46 -2.51 -16.05
CA SER A 46 -1.65 -1.42 -16.59
C SER A 46 -1.15 -0.50 -15.49
N LEU A 47 -2.00 -0.12 -14.52
CA LEU A 47 -1.55 0.71 -13.39
C LEU A 47 -0.50 0.00 -12.52
N LEU A 48 -0.71 -1.28 -12.24
CA LEU A 48 0.21 -2.10 -11.44
C LEU A 48 1.59 -2.19 -12.11
N ALA A 49 1.63 -2.33 -13.44
CA ALA A 49 2.87 -2.38 -14.22
C ALA A 49 3.69 -1.08 -14.22
N HIS A 50 3.07 0.08 -13.90
CA HIS A 50 3.77 1.35 -13.76
C HIS A 50 4.33 1.59 -12.35
N LEU A 51 4.01 0.73 -11.38
CA LEU A 51 4.58 0.87 -10.04
C LEU A 51 6.06 0.47 -10.06
N PRO A 52 6.94 1.24 -9.39
CA PRO A 52 8.32 0.84 -9.25
C PRO A 52 8.40 -0.43 -8.41
N ARG A 53 9.24 -1.39 -8.81
CA ARG A 53 9.47 -2.63 -8.03
C ARG A 53 9.96 -2.30 -6.62
N VAL A 54 10.98 -1.45 -6.55
CA VAL A 54 11.50 -0.90 -5.29
C VAL A 54 11.00 0.53 -5.16
N PHE A 55 10.22 0.80 -4.12
CA PHE A 55 9.76 2.14 -3.80
C PHE A 55 10.69 2.76 -2.76
N VAL A 56 11.09 4.00 -3.02
CA VAL A 56 11.80 4.86 -2.06
C VAL A 56 11.09 6.21 -2.06
N GLY A 57 10.50 6.59 -0.95
CA GLY A 57 9.74 7.83 -0.88
C GLY A 57 9.34 8.21 0.53
N THR A 58 8.71 9.38 0.67
CA THR A 58 8.26 9.84 1.99
C THR A 58 7.03 9.04 2.46
N PRO A 59 6.74 9.02 3.78
CA PRO A 59 5.48 8.50 4.30
C PRO A 59 4.24 9.08 3.60
N GLU A 60 4.29 10.36 3.22
CA GLU A 60 3.20 11.07 2.56
C GLU A 60 3.00 10.57 1.13
N ASP A 61 4.08 10.31 0.39
CA ASP A 61 4.04 9.75 -0.95
C ASP A 61 3.44 8.34 -0.94
N LEU A 62 3.89 7.50 0.00
CA LEU A 62 3.37 6.15 0.13
C LEU A 62 1.89 6.13 0.54
N LYS A 63 1.45 7.02 1.45
CA LYS A 63 0.01 7.16 1.80
C LYS A 63 -0.85 7.49 0.58
N ARG A 64 -0.39 8.42 -0.28
CA ARG A 64 -1.10 8.80 -1.51
C ARG A 64 -1.18 7.63 -2.47
N LEU A 65 -0.07 6.94 -2.70
CA LEU A 65 0.00 5.75 -3.56
C LEU A 65 -0.95 4.66 -3.07
N VAL A 66 -0.88 4.30 -1.78
CA VAL A 66 -1.77 3.30 -1.16
C VAL A 66 -3.24 3.69 -1.31
N ARG A 67 -3.58 4.98 -1.18
CA ARG A 67 -4.96 5.47 -1.40
C ARG A 67 -5.43 5.27 -2.84
N ILE A 68 -4.60 5.63 -3.82
CA ILE A 68 -4.91 5.48 -5.25
C ILE A 68 -5.07 4.00 -5.59
N MET A 69 -4.11 3.16 -5.20
CA MET A 69 -4.15 1.73 -5.51
C MET A 69 -5.33 1.02 -4.84
N CYS A 70 -5.67 1.35 -3.59
CA CYS A 70 -6.86 0.78 -2.93
C CYS A 70 -8.18 1.18 -3.64
N PHE A 71 -8.25 2.40 -4.18
CA PHE A 71 -9.41 2.83 -4.96
C PHE A 71 -9.53 2.03 -6.26
N GLU A 72 -8.41 1.84 -6.98
CA GLU A 72 -8.39 1.07 -8.22
C GLU A 72 -8.62 -0.44 -7.99
N ILE A 73 -8.16 -1.00 -6.85
CA ILE A 73 -8.52 -2.36 -6.41
C ILE A 73 -10.04 -2.48 -6.28
N ARG A 74 -10.68 -1.55 -5.54
CA ARG A 74 -12.14 -1.57 -5.35
C ARG A 74 -12.87 -1.50 -6.69
N ARG A 75 -12.40 -0.65 -7.62
CA ARG A 75 -12.97 -0.53 -8.96
C ARG A 75 -12.81 -1.82 -9.78
N SER A 76 -11.63 -2.44 -9.72
CA SER A 76 -11.33 -3.69 -10.43
C SER A 76 -12.16 -4.84 -9.89
N MET A 77 -12.20 -5.03 -8.57
CA MET A 77 -12.94 -6.11 -7.93
C MET A 77 -14.45 -5.95 -8.10
N LYS A 78 -14.97 -4.72 -8.06
CA LYS A 78 -16.39 -4.45 -8.38
C LYS A 78 -16.76 -4.92 -9.78
N ARG A 79 -15.89 -4.71 -10.78
CA ARG A 79 -16.11 -5.20 -12.15
C ARG A 79 -16.03 -6.71 -12.27
N ALA A 80 -15.27 -7.37 -11.41
CA ALA A 80 -15.19 -8.83 -11.33
C ALA A 80 -16.26 -9.46 -10.42
N GLU A 81 -17.17 -8.64 -9.87
CA GLU A 81 -18.20 -9.04 -8.90
C GLU A 81 -17.64 -9.76 -7.66
N ILE A 82 -16.44 -9.35 -7.23
CA ILE A 82 -15.75 -9.87 -6.05
C ILE A 82 -15.72 -8.81 -4.96
N HIS A 83 -15.97 -9.22 -3.72
CA HIS A 83 -15.87 -8.34 -2.56
C HIS A 83 -14.40 -8.04 -2.21
N VAL A 84 -14.11 -6.78 -1.83
CA VAL A 84 -12.75 -6.37 -1.46
C VAL A 84 -12.38 -6.97 -0.10
N PRO A 85 -11.38 -7.86 -0.03
CA PRO A 85 -10.99 -8.49 1.22
C PRO A 85 -10.47 -7.44 2.21
N PRO A 86 -10.66 -7.65 3.53
CA PRO A 86 -10.32 -6.65 4.55
C PRO A 86 -8.88 -6.12 4.45
N TRP A 87 -7.92 -6.98 4.13
CA TRP A 87 -6.50 -6.62 4.02
C TRP A 87 -6.15 -5.77 2.80
N ARG A 88 -7.02 -5.73 1.77
CA ARG A 88 -6.88 -4.86 0.60
C ARG A 88 -7.61 -3.53 0.75
N ARG A 89 -8.26 -3.29 1.90
CA ARG A 89 -8.90 -2.00 2.20
C ARG A 89 -7.84 -0.99 2.63
N ASN A 90 -8.09 0.27 2.29
CA ASN A 90 -7.14 1.35 2.55
C ASN A 90 -6.68 1.44 4.02
N GLY A 91 -7.59 1.26 4.98
CA GLY A 91 -7.24 1.32 6.40
C GLY A 91 -6.28 0.21 6.84
N TYR A 92 -6.42 -1.01 6.31
CA TYR A 92 -5.50 -2.11 6.61
C TYR A 92 -4.17 -1.90 5.90
N MET A 93 -4.20 -1.57 4.61
CA MET A 93 -2.98 -1.32 3.83
C MET A 93 -2.16 -0.18 4.45
N GLN A 94 -2.76 0.93 4.84
CA GLN A 94 -2.03 1.99 5.55
C GLN A 94 -1.45 1.52 6.89
N ALA A 95 -2.15 0.66 7.63
CA ALA A 95 -1.65 0.15 8.90
C ALA A 95 -0.38 -0.71 8.73
N LYS A 96 -0.14 -1.31 7.55
CA LYS A 96 1.11 -2.05 7.28
C LYS A 96 2.37 -1.20 7.49
N TRP A 97 2.37 0.04 6.99
CA TRP A 97 3.52 0.95 7.08
C TRP A 97 3.40 2.00 8.18
N PHE A 98 2.19 2.32 8.64
CA PHE A 98 1.96 3.46 9.55
C PHE A 98 1.31 3.06 10.87
N GLY A 99 1.07 1.77 11.09
CA GLY A 99 0.61 1.23 12.36
C GLY A 99 1.61 1.50 13.49
N HIS A 100 1.14 1.43 14.73
CA HIS A 100 2.03 1.50 15.89
C HIS A 100 2.94 0.27 15.88
N TYR A 101 4.24 0.49 15.94
CA TYR A 101 5.20 -0.56 16.27
C TYR A 101 4.84 -1.13 17.65
N LYS A 102 4.79 -2.45 17.76
CA LYS A 102 4.81 -3.14 19.05
C LYS A 102 6.22 -3.55 19.37
#